data_AF-A0A929HZQ0-F1
#
_entry.id   AF-A0A929HZQ0-F1
#
_cell.length_a   1.000
_cell.length_b   1.000
_cell.length_c   1.000
_cell.angle_alpha   90.00
_cell.angle_beta   90.00
_cell.angle_gamma   90.00
#
_symmetry.space_group_name_H-M   'P 1'
#
loop_
_entity.id
_entity.type
_entity.pdbx_description
1 polymer ?
#
loop_
_entity_poly.entity_id
_entity_poly.type
_entity_poly.pdbx_seq_one_letter_code
_entity_poly.pdbx_strand_id
1 'polypeptide(L)'
;MDDKNPLASVAAFHFNQHYLNQQLGNRFKSVKPSATGQGDPQLQAACRDMESLFLSYLLKEMRATINKSGFISGGKAEEIFTSLLDVELSKKMSAVGGIGLSSILLKQLAGQSEKKDSSDAK
;
A
#
# COMPACT_ATOMS: atom_id res chain seq x y z
N MET A 1 16.84 -9.35 39.40
CA MET A 1 15.46 -9.03 38.96
C MET A 1 15.58 -8.44 37.59
N ASP A 2 15.72 -9.38 36.67
CA ASP A 2 16.34 -9.28 35.36
C ASP A 2 15.28 -8.99 34.28
N ASP A 3 15.78 -8.71 33.08
CA ASP A 3 15.08 -8.83 31.80
C ASP A 3 14.11 -7.73 31.36
N LYS A 4 14.67 -6.53 31.15
CA LYS A 4 14.21 -5.67 30.04
C LYS A 4 15.07 -5.99 28.81
N ASN A 5 14.83 -7.12 28.16
CA ASN A 5 15.50 -7.46 26.90
C ASN A 5 14.89 -6.62 25.74
N PRO A 6 15.59 -5.59 25.22
CA PRO A 6 15.05 -4.71 24.18
C PRO A 6 14.92 -5.41 22.82
N LEU A 7 15.53 -6.59 22.64
CA LEU A 7 15.52 -7.34 21.38
C LEU A 7 14.16 -7.98 21.07
N ALA A 8 13.35 -8.33 22.09
CA ALA A 8 12.02 -8.91 21.88
C ALA A 8 10.99 -7.89 21.33
N SER A 9 11.11 -6.62 21.70
CA SER A 9 10.20 -5.55 21.26
C SER A 9 10.45 -5.11 19.81
N VAL A 10 11.70 -5.22 19.33
CA VAL A 10 12.07 -4.89 17.94
C VAL A 10 11.65 -6.03 16.99
N ALA A 11 11.76 -7.29 17.43
CA ALA A 11 11.34 -8.46 16.65
C ALA A 11 9.83 -8.47 16.33
N ALA A 12 8.98 -8.03 17.26
CA ALA A 12 7.53 -7.94 17.04
C ALA A 12 7.12 -6.82 16.06
N PHE A 13 7.83 -5.68 16.08
CA PHE A 13 7.61 -4.58 15.13
C PHE A 13 8.04 -4.95 13.71
N HIS A 14 9.12 -5.73 13.58
CA HIS A 14 9.54 -6.29 12.30
C HIS A 14 8.58 -7.36 11.78
N PHE A 15 8.02 -8.22 12.65
CA PHE A 15 7.18 -9.33 12.22
C PHE A 15 5.91 -8.89 11.45
N ASN A 16 5.22 -7.83 11.91
CA ASN A 16 3.98 -7.37 11.28
C ASN A 16 4.24 -6.64 9.94
N GLN A 17 5.29 -5.82 9.87
CA GLN A 17 5.69 -5.16 8.61
C GLN A 17 6.23 -6.16 7.58
N HIS A 18 6.97 -7.19 8.00
CA HIS A 18 7.51 -8.20 7.09
C HIS A 18 6.42 -9.07 6.45
N TYR A 19 5.33 -9.36 7.16
CA TYR A 19 4.24 -10.19 6.62
C TYR A 19 3.38 -9.41 5.60
N LEU A 20 3.11 -8.12 5.87
CA LEU A 20 2.36 -7.25 4.96
C LEU A 20 3.15 -6.96 3.68
N ASN A 21 4.44 -6.64 3.81
CA ASN A 21 5.31 -6.37 2.67
C ASN A 21 5.57 -7.63 1.83
N GLN A 22 5.54 -8.83 2.42
CA GLN A 22 5.64 -10.09 1.66
C GLN A 22 4.40 -10.39 0.81
N GLN A 23 3.19 -10.16 1.33
CA GLN A 23 1.96 -10.34 0.53
C GLN A 23 1.89 -9.34 -0.64
N LEU A 24 2.36 -8.12 -0.44
CA LEU A 24 2.46 -7.11 -1.50
C LEU A 24 3.56 -7.46 -2.52
N GLY A 25 4.73 -7.88 -2.04
CA GLY A 25 5.87 -8.23 -2.88
C GLY A 25 5.61 -9.45 -3.79
N ASN A 26 4.89 -10.47 -3.30
CA ASN A 26 4.54 -11.64 -4.11
C ASN A 26 3.52 -11.33 -5.21
N ARG A 27 2.61 -10.36 -4.99
CA ARG A 27 1.66 -9.91 -6.03
C ARG A 27 2.35 -9.11 -7.13
N PHE A 28 3.39 -8.34 -6.79
CA PHE A 28 4.14 -7.55 -7.77
C PHE A 28 5.05 -8.44 -8.66
N LYS A 29 5.59 -9.54 -8.11
CA LYS A 29 6.47 -10.47 -8.84
C LYS A 29 5.80 -11.23 -10.01
N SER A 30 4.47 -11.33 -10.06
CA SER A 30 3.78 -12.06 -11.12
C SER A 30 3.26 -11.17 -12.26
N VAL A 31 3.51 -9.85 -12.22
CA VAL A 31 3.15 -8.97 -13.34
C VAL A 31 4.13 -9.24 -14.48
N LYS A 32 3.71 -10.06 -15.44
CA LYS A 32 4.43 -10.20 -16.71
C LYS A 32 4.14 -8.96 -17.55
N PRO A 33 5.12 -8.38 -18.24
CA PRO A 33 4.87 -7.29 -19.18
C PRO A 33 4.19 -7.88 -20.42
N SER A 34 2.89 -8.14 -20.36
CA SER A 34 2.12 -8.66 -21.48
C SER A 34 0.77 -7.98 -21.58
N ALA A 35 0.81 -6.67 -21.82
CA ALA A 35 -0.13 -5.86 -22.59
C ALA A 35 0.26 -4.38 -22.37
N THR A 36 0.94 -3.78 -23.34
CA THR A 36 1.36 -2.37 -23.29
C THR A 36 0.20 -1.47 -23.67
N GLY A 37 -0.65 -1.08 -22.71
CA GLY A 37 -1.72 -0.11 -22.98
C GLY A 37 -2.68 0.14 -21.82
N GLN A 38 -3.50 1.20 -21.93
CA GLN A 38 -4.49 1.58 -20.91
C GLN A 38 -5.50 0.46 -20.59
N GLY A 39 -5.68 -0.49 -21.50
CA GLY A 39 -6.59 -1.63 -21.36
C GLY A 39 -6.00 -2.84 -20.62
N ASP A 40 -4.75 -2.81 -20.17
CA ASP A 40 -4.15 -3.95 -19.46
C ASP A 40 -4.77 -4.11 -18.05
N PRO A 41 -5.53 -5.19 -17.80
CA PRO A 41 -6.13 -5.42 -16.48
C PRO A 41 -5.08 -5.61 -15.37
N GLN A 42 -3.87 -6.09 -15.68
CA GLN A 42 -2.80 -6.22 -14.70
C GLN A 42 -2.22 -4.86 -14.31
N LEU A 43 -2.03 -3.97 -15.29
CA LEU A 43 -1.61 -2.60 -15.06
C LEU A 43 -2.63 -1.83 -14.22
N GLN A 44 -3.91 -1.95 -14.57
CA GLN A 44 -5.00 -1.34 -13.80
C GLN A 44 -5.04 -1.86 -12.36
N ALA A 45 -4.91 -3.17 -12.16
CA ALA A 45 -4.87 -3.77 -10.83
C ALA A 45 -3.67 -3.27 -10.00
N ALA A 46 -2.48 -3.19 -10.61
CA ALA A 46 -1.28 -2.68 -9.95
C ALA A 46 -1.42 -1.20 -9.56
N CYS A 47 -1.96 -0.35 -10.43
CA CYS A 47 -2.23 1.06 -10.11
C CYS A 47 -3.24 1.21 -8.97
N ARG A 48 -4.28 0.38 -8.94
CA ARG A 48 -5.28 0.35 -7.85
C ARG A 48 -4.70 -0.16 -6.53
N ASP A 49 -3.82 -1.15 -6.57
CA ASP A 49 -3.09 -1.60 -5.38
C ASP A 49 -2.18 -0.48 -4.84
N MET A 50 -1.52 0.28 -5.71
CA MET A 50 -0.70 1.42 -5.30
C MET A 50 -1.54 2.50 -4.61
N GLU A 51 -2.72 2.82 -5.15
CA GLU A 51 -3.66 3.75 -4.52
C GLU A 51 -4.13 3.24 -3.16
N SER A 52 -4.40 1.95 -3.00
CA SER A 52 -4.72 1.37 -1.68
C SER A 52 -3.60 1.59 -0.67
N LEU A 53 -2.33 1.38 -1.06
CA LEU A 53 -1.20 1.61 -0.15
C LEU A 53 -1.09 3.08 0.27
N PHE A 54 -1.26 3.98 -0.71
CA PHE A 54 -1.25 5.40 -0.44
C PHE A 54 -2.38 5.81 0.51
N LEU A 55 -3.61 5.31 0.29
CA LEU A 55 -4.75 5.58 1.15
C LEU A 55 -4.56 5.05 2.56
N SER A 56 -4.00 3.85 2.73
CA SER A 56 -3.67 3.31 4.06
C SER A 56 -2.68 4.21 4.79
N TYR A 57 -1.64 4.69 4.10
CA TYR A 57 -0.68 5.63 4.67
C TYR A 57 -1.32 6.98 5.02
N LEU A 58 -2.15 7.52 4.12
CA LEU A 58 -2.86 8.78 4.33
C LEU A 58 -3.79 8.72 5.55
N LEU A 59 -4.56 7.63 5.72
CA LEU A 59 -5.42 7.43 6.89
C LEU A 59 -4.64 7.41 8.20
N LYS A 60 -3.46 6.77 8.18
CA LYS A 60 -2.56 6.75 9.32
C LYS A 60 -2.06 8.16 9.69
N GLU A 61 -1.59 8.94 8.72
CA GLU A 61 -1.07 10.30 8.96
C GLU A 61 -2.18 11.27 9.38
N MET A 62 -3.39 11.14 8.82
CA MET A 62 -4.56 11.88 9.27
C MET A 62 -4.86 11.62 10.75
N ARG A 63 -4.78 10.36 11.20
CA ARG A 63 -4.99 10.00 12.61
C ARG A 63 -3.86 10.51 13.50
N ALA A 64 -2.62 10.51 13.01
CA ALA A 64 -1.48 11.06 13.74
C ALA A 64 -1.61 12.57 14.02
N THR A 65 -2.40 13.29 13.20
CA THR A 65 -2.69 14.72 13.39
C THR A 65 -3.69 14.98 14.52
N ILE A 66 -4.45 13.97 14.94
CA ILE A 66 -5.40 14.11 16.06
C ILE A 66 -4.63 13.96 17.37
N ASN A 67 -4.55 15.05 18.14
CA ASN A 67 -3.98 15.04 19.48
C ASN A 67 -4.75 14.03 20.36
N LYS A 68 -4.08 12.93 20.75
CA LYS A 68 -4.65 11.94 21.67
C LYS A 68 -4.74 12.57 23.07
N SER A 69 -5.84 13.24 23.37
CA SER A 69 -6.09 13.82 24.70
C SER A 69 -6.65 12.74 25.62
N GLY A 70 -5.80 12.12 26.43
CA GLY A 70 -6.26 11.27 27.52
C GLY A 70 -5.24 10.25 28.01
N PHE A 71 -5.31 9.97 29.32
CA PHE A 71 -4.60 8.92 30.06
C PHE A 71 -4.88 7.49 29.53
N ILE A 72 -5.81 7.34 28.58
CA ILE A 72 -6.24 6.09 27.95
C ILE A 72 -5.89 6.18 26.46
N SER A 73 -4.64 5.93 26.11
CA SER A 73 -4.27 5.62 24.73
C SER A 73 -4.36 4.10 24.54
N GLY A 74 -5.10 3.66 23.52
CA GLY A 74 -5.43 2.27 23.17
C GLY A 74 -4.37 1.17 23.13
N GLY A 75 -3.12 1.46 23.49
CA GLY A 75 -2.04 0.50 23.54
C GLY A 75 -1.71 -0.14 22.19
N LYS A 76 -0.78 -1.10 22.23
CA LYS A 76 -0.25 -1.77 21.03
C LYS A 76 -1.32 -2.59 20.28
N ALA A 77 -2.29 -3.16 21.00
CA ALA A 77 -3.34 -3.97 20.40
C ALA A 77 -4.27 -3.12 19.51
N GLU A 78 -4.70 -1.96 20.00
CA GLU A 78 -5.51 -1.03 19.21
C GLU A 78 -4.74 -0.56 17.98
N GLU A 79 -3.45 -0.24 18.10
CA GLU A 79 -2.62 0.17 16.95
C GLU A 79 -2.59 -0.91 15.86
N ILE A 80 -2.44 -2.17 16.24
CA ILE A 80 -2.45 -3.29 15.29
C ILE A 80 -3.83 -3.42 14.63
N PHE A 81 -4.92 -3.52 15.40
CA PHE A 81 -6.26 -3.66 14.83
C PHE A 81 -6.64 -2.48 13.95
N THR A 82 -6.26 -1.28 14.37
CA THR A 82 -6.53 -0.07 13.59
C THR A 82 -5.72 -0.07 12.29
N SER A 83 -4.45 -0.51 12.31
CA SER A 83 -3.66 -0.64 11.08
C SER A 83 -4.25 -1.66 10.09
N LEU A 84 -4.79 -2.78 10.61
CA LEU A 84 -5.47 -3.78 9.77
C LEU A 84 -6.77 -3.23 9.18
N LEU A 85 -7.52 -2.45 9.98
CA LEU A 85 -8.71 -1.76 9.52
C LEU A 85 -8.39 -0.76 8.41
N ASP A 86 -7.32 0.04 8.56
CA ASP A 86 -6.89 1.01 7.56
C ASP A 86 -6.54 0.34 6.23
N VAL A 87 -5.89 -0.83 6.27
CA VAL A 87 -5.55 -1.62 5.08
C VAL A 87 -6.80 -2.15 4.37
N GLU A 88 -7.79 -2.65 5.11
CA GLU A 88 -9.01 -3.18 4.49
C GLU A 88 -9.89 -2.04 3.95
N LEU A 89 -9.98 -0.94 4.70
CA LEU A 89 -10.68 0.25 4.26
C LEU A 89 -10.04 0.83 3.00
N SER A 90 -8.72 0.94 2.95
CA SER A 90 -8.01 1.47 1.79
C SER A 90 -8.22 0.63 0.53
N LYS A 91 -8.27 -0.71 0.66
CA LYS A 91 -8.57 -1.63 -0.45
C LYS A 91 -9.98 -1.43 -0.99
N LYS A 92 -10.96 -1.24 -0.09
CA LYS A 92 -12.36 -0.97 -0.46
C LYS A 92 -12.50 0.41 -1.10
N MET A 93 -11.81 1.42 -0.57
CA MET A 93 -11.82 2.78 -1.13
C MET A 93 -11.20 2.80 -2.53
N SER A 94 -10.02 2.19 -2.73
CA SER A 94 -9.41 2.12 -4.07
C SER A 94 -10.25 1.30 -5.05
N ALA A 95 -11.10 0.38 -4.56
CA ALA A 95 -12.03 -0.38 -5.39
C ALA A 95 -13.08 0.43 -6.12
N VAL A 96 -13.58 1.46 -5.45
CA VAL A 96 -14.68 2.29 -5.95
C VAL A 96 -14.17 3.60 -6.57
N GLY A 97 -12.86 3.73 -6.77
CA GLY A 97 -12.22 4.88 -7.42
C GLY A 97 -11.39 5.77 -6.49
N GLY A 98 -11.48 5.57 -5.16
CA GLY A 98 -10.61 6.20 -4.17
C GLY A 98 -10.51 7.72 -4.34
N ILE A 99 -9.28 8.21 -4.51
CA ILE A 99 -8.96 9.62 -4.74
C ILE A 99 -8.59 9.88 -6.22
N GLY A 100 -8.68 8.87 -7.07
CA GLY A 100 -8.35 8.94 -8.50
C GLY A 100 -6.87 8.76 -8.82
N LEU A 101 -6.02 8.42 -7.84
CA LEU A 101 -4.57 8.29 -8.06
C LEU A 101 -4.25 7.13 -9.02
N SER A 102 -4.97 6.01 -8.91
CA SER A 102 -4.83 4.86 -9.80
C SER A 102 -5.03 5.22 -11.28
N SER A 103 -5.99 6.11 -11.57
CA SER A 103 -6.26 6.57 -12.94
C SER A 103 -5.16 7.46 -13.50
N ILE A 104 -4.54 8.29 -12.65
CA ILE A 104 -3.42 9.16 -13.04
C ILE A 104 -2.21 8.29 -13.37
N LEU A 105 -1.89 7.33 -12.51
CA LEU A 105 -0.79 6.38 -12.73
C LEU A 105 -0.99 5.58 -14.01
N LEU A 106 -2.20 5.08 -14.25
CA LEU A 106 -2.52 4.31 -15.45
C LEU A 106 -2.27 5.14 -16.71
N LYS A 107 -2.72 6.40 -16.74
CA LYS A 107 -2.48 7.30 -17.88
C LYS A 107 -0.99 7.57 -18.11
N GLN A 108 -0.23 7.81 -17.05
CA GLN A 108 1.21 8.08 -17.15
C GLN A 108 1.97 6.86 -17.66
N LEU A 109 1.64 5.68 -17.13
CA LEU A 109 2.37 4.46 -17.47
C LEU A 109 1.99 3.92 -18.86
N ALA A 110 0.72 4.00 -19.23
CA ALA A 110 0.28 3.64 -20.58
C ALA A 110 0.81 4.60 -21.66
N GLY A 111 0.87 5.91 -21.37
CA GLY A 111 1.48 6.88 -22.28
C GLY A 111 2.99 6.71 -22.45
N GLN A 112 3.67 6.06 -21.51
CA GLN A 112 5.07 5.65 -21.64
C GLN A 112 5.24 4.35 -22.42
N SER A 113 4.32 3.38 -22.27
CA SER A 113 4.38 2.13 -23.02
C SER A 113 4.17 2.32 -24.52
N GLU A 114 3.25 3.21 -24.92
CA GLU A 114 3.03 3.53 -26.35
C GLU A 114 4.25 4.19 -27.02
N LYS A 115 5.05 4.97 -26.27
CA LYS A 115 6.26 5.60 -26.82
C LYS A 115 7.38 4.58 -27.06
N LYS A 116 7.46 3.52 -26.27
CA LYS A 116 8.54 2.53 -26.33
C LYS A 116 8.43 1.61 -27.56
N ASP A 117 7.21 1.27 -27.98
CA ASP A 117 6.98 0.45 -29.17
C ASP A 117 7.34 1.19 -30.49
N SER A 118 7.46 2.53 -30.47
CA SER A 118 7.85 3.34 -31.63
C SER A 118 9.37 3.54 -31.80
N SER A 119 10.18 3.32 -30.75
CA SER A 119 11.63 3.50 -30.79
C SER A 119 12.41 2.27 -31.23
N ASP A 120 11.79 1.09 -31.21
CA ASP A 120 12.42 -0.17 -31.62
C ASP A 120 12.26 -0.46 -33.13
N ALA A 121 11.60 0.44 -33.88
CA ALA A 121 11.37 0.32 -35.32
C ALA A 121 12.28 1.20 -36.19
N LYS A 122 13.40 1.73 -35.65
CA LYS A 122 14.34 2.56 -36.41
C LYS A 122 15.79 2.13 -36.23
#